data_AF-A0A2A4TDB0-F1
#
_entry.id   AF-A0A2A4TDB0-F1
#
_cell.length_a   1.000
_cell.length_b   1.000
_cell.length_c   1.000
_cell.angle_alpha   90.00
_cell.angle_beta   90.00
_cell.angle_gamma   90.00
#
_symmetry.space_group_name_H-M   'P 1'
#
loop_
_entity.id
_entity.type
_entity.pdbx_description
1 polymer ?
#
loop_
_entity_poly.entity_id
_entity_poly.type
_entity_poly.pdbx_seq_one_letter_code
_entity_poly.pdbx_strand_id
1 'polypeptide(L)'
;MLGIGLKLGAAGLIVFVPFFVLIRSSVYFYLTVKLPVWVSMGLGVCLTVLLLLVYLHRLKGDVSLLGGKILLGVVGVYCLYTVLYIAPGNSQSNEIRETFRALNPILRLATGTWTVFDRGLVVTGTSRKRSDYAKMGLPEARTSMHYVQKNGYVHGVDLRVKERSFVRNLATRAYFEVLGFRTLRHVGTADHLHVSLPLP
;
A
#
# COMPACT_ATOMS: atom_id res chain seq x y z
N MET A 1 36.91 -4.10 -3.13
CA MET A 1 35.83 -5.12 -3.15
C MET A 1 34.80 -4.72 -2.11
N LEU A 2 33.56 -4.38 -2.51
CA LEU A 2 32.49 -4.07 -1.55
C LEU A 2 32.20 -5.33 -0.71
N GLY A 3 32.15 -5.20 0.62
CA GLY A 3 31.87 -6.30 1.54
C GLY A 3 30.51 -6.94 1.27
N ILE A 4 30.35 -8.23 1.62
CA ILE A 4 29.14 -9.02 1.33
C ILE A 4 27.87 -8.33 1.86
N GLY A 5 27.92 -7.76 3.07
CA GLY A 5 26.80 -7.00 3.64
C GLY A 5 26.39 -5.78 2.82
N LEU A 6 27.35 -5.08 2.22
CA LEU A 6 27.09 -3.90 1.39
C LEU A 6 26.48 -4.27 0.02
N LYS A 7 26.88 -5.41 -0.53
CA LYS A 7 26.27 -5.98 -1.76
C LYS A 7 24.83 -6.43 -1.52
N LEU A 8 24.56 -7.07 -0.38
CA LEU A 8 23.21 -7.48 0.00
C LEU A 8 22.30 -6.27 0.27
N GLY A 9 22.82 -5.24 0.94
CA GLY A 9 22.11 -3.98 1.14
C GLY A 9 21.76 -3.27 -0.18
N ALA A 10 22.72 -3.21 -1.11
CA ALA A 10 22.50 -2.63 -2.44
C ALA A 10 21.45 -3.42 -3.26
N ALA A 11 21.51 -4.76 -3.22
CA ALA A 11 20.52 -5.61 -3.89
C ALA A 11 19.12 -5.41 -3.31
N GLY A 12 19.01 -5.31 -1.98
CA GLY A 12 17.74 -4.98 -1.32
C GLY A 12 17.19 -3.64 -1.81
N LEU A 13 18.00 -2.59 -1.84
CA LEU A 13 17.58 -1.27 -2.33
C LEU A 13 17.08 -1.33 -3.78
N ILE A 14 17.77 -2.03 -4.68
CA ILE A 14 17.34 -2.18 -6.08
C ILE A 14 15.95 -2.81 -6.17
N VAL A 15 15.62 -3.75 -5.28
CA VAL A 15 14.28 -4.38 -5.23
C VAL A 15 13.23 -3.45 -4.62
N PHE A 16 13.55 -2.73 -3.55
CA PHE A 16 12.57 -1.90 -2.82
C PHE A 16 12.26 -0.58 -3.53
N VAL A 17 13.24 0.05 -4.19
CA VAL A 17 13.09 1.38 -4.78
C VAL A 17 11.97 1.46 -5.83
N PRO A 18 11.78 0.48 -6.75
CA PRO A 18 10.65 0.51 -7.68
C PRO A 18 9.28 0.55 -7.00
N PHE A 19 9.05 -0.26 -5.96
CA PHE A 19 7.79 -0.24 -5.21
C PHE A 19 7.63 1.08 -4.45
N PHE A 20 8.73 1.59 -3.87
CA PHE A 20 8.73 2.87 -3.20
C PHE A 20 8.34 4.01 -4.16
N VAL A 21 8.98 4.10 -5.33
CA VAL A 21 8.68 5.10 -6.35
C VAL A 21 7.22 4.99 -6.77
N LEU A 22 6.76 3.79 -7.11
CA LEU A 22 5.39 3.54 -7.54
C LEU A 22 4.37 4.12 -6.56
N ILE A 23 4.48 3.77 -5.27
CA ILE A 23 3.49 4.15 -4.28
C ILE A 23 3.69 5.61 -3.86
N ARG A 24 4.93 6.03 -3.58
CA ARG A 24 5.21 7.39 -3.06
C ARG A 24 4.82 8.46 -4.07
N SER A 25 5.11 8.25 -5.35
CA SER A 25 4.70 9.21 -6.39
C SER A 25 3.20 9.21 -6.60
N SER A 26 2.54 8.04 -6.51
CA SER A 26 1.07 7.96 -6.56
C SER A 26 0.44 8.78 -5.43
N VAL A 27 0.95 8.63 -4.20
CA VAL A 27 0.52 9.43 -3.05
C VAL A 27 0.82 10.91 -3.26
N TYR A 28 2.00 11.26 -3.80
CA TYR A 28 2.37 12.64 -4.07
C TYR A 28 1.42 13.33 -5.06
N PHE A 29 1.16 12.71 -6.21
CA PHE A 29 0.23 13.24 -7.21
C PHE A 29 -1.20 13.33 -6.67
N TYR A 30 -1.60 12.35 -5.86
CA TYR A 30 -2.92 12.34 -5.25
C TYR A 30 -3.10 13.47 -4.22
N LEU A 31 -2.16 13.65 -3.29
CA LEU A 31 -2.31 14.59 -2.18
C LEU A 31 -1.86 16.02 -2.52
N THR A 32 -0.77 16.16 -3.28
CA THR A 32 -0.13 17.46 -3.51
C THR A 32 -0.67 18.11 -4.77
N VAL A 33 -0.77 17.33 -5.86
CA VAL A 33 -1.27 17.81 -7.16
C VAL A 33 -2.80 17.65 -7.25
N LYS A 34 -3.42 16.95 -6.30
CA LYS A 34 -4.89 16.74 -6.20
C LYS A 34 -5.49 16.07 -7.43
N LEU A 35 -4.73 15.19 -8.08
CA LEU A 35 -5.22 14.46 -9.25
C LEU A 35 -6.16 13.32 -8.83
N PRO A 36 -7.09 12.90 -9.72
CA PRO A 36 -7.90 11.71 -9.50
C PRO A 36 -7.02 10.48 -9.20
N VAL A 37 -7.53 9.56 -8.37
CA VAL A 37 -6.73 8.44 -7.84
C VAL A 37 -6.11 7.57 -8.93
N TRP A 38 -6.86 7.24 -9.97
CA TRP A 38 -6.38 6.41 -11.08
C TRP A 38 -5.32 7.11 -11.93
N VAL A 39 -5.47 8.42 -12.13
CA VAL A 39 -4.48 9.24 -12.85
C VAL A 39 -3.18 9.32 -12.03
N SER A 40 -3.29 9.56 -10.73
CA SER A 40 -2.15 9.60 -9.81
C SER A 40 -1.38 8.28 -9.81
N MET A 41 -2.10 7.16 -9.77
CA MET A 41 -1.50 5.82 -9.81
C MET A 41 -0.87 5.52 -11.17
N GLY A 42 -1.51 5.92 -12.28
CA GLY A 42 -0.97 5.79 -13.63
C GLY A 42 0.35 6.55 -13.81
N LEU A 43 0.46 7.77 -13.28
CA LEU A 43 1.73 8.51 -13.27
C LEU A 43 2.81 7.80 -12.45
N GLY A 44 2.44 7.19 -11.32
CA GLY A 44 3.37 6.36 -10.55
C GLY A 44 3.87 5.13 -11.30
N VAL A 45 2.99 4.48 -12.07
CA VAL A 45 3.39 3.39 -12.99
C VAL A 45 4.39 3.90 -14.02
N CYS A 46 4.11 5.03 -14.69
CA CYS A 46 5.01 5.62 -15.68
C CYS A 46 6.41 5.92 -15.11
N LEU A 47 6.48 6.55 -13.93
CA LEU A 47 7.76 6.85 -13.27
C LEU A 47 8.51 5.57 -12.86
N THR A 48 7.79 4.54 -12.42
CA THR A 48 8.39 3.25 -12.06
C THR A 48 8.93 2.53 -13.28
N VAL A 49 8.20 2.52 -14.40
CA VAL A 49 8.66 1.95 -15.66
C VAL A 49 9.89 2.68 -16.16
N LEU A 50 9.91 4.02 -16.10
CA LEU A 50 11.08 4.82 -16.46
C LEU A 50 12.30 4.45 -15.59
N LEU A 51 12.12 4.30 -14.28
CA LEU A 51 13.17 3.85 -13.38
C LEU A 51 13.71 2.46 -13.76
N LEU A 52 12.81 1.49 -14.02
CA LEU A 52 13.19 0.14 -14.41
C LEU A 52 13.90 0.10 -15.76
N LEU A 53 13.51 0.95 -16.71
CA LEU A 53 14.22 1.13 -17.97
C LEU A 53 15.64 1.64 -17.74
N VAL A 54 15.83 2.62 -16.84
CA VAL A 54 17.17 3.08 -16.44
C VAL A 54 17.98 1.95 -15.81
N TYR A 55 17.39 1.14 -14.93
CA TYR A 55 18.06 -0.02 -14.34
C TYR A 55 18.51 -1.03 -15.40
N LEU A 56 17.61 -1.43 -16.30
CA LEU A 56 17.93 -2.35 -17.38
C LEU A 56 19.00 -1.78 -18.32
N HIS A 57 18.91 -0.48 -18.65
CA HIS A 57 19.89 0.17 -19.50
C HIS A 57 21.29 0.12 -18.88
N ARG A 58 21.39 0.39 -17.57
CA ARG A 58 22.69 0.32 -16.86
C ARG A 58 23.24 -1.09 -16.73
N LEU A 59 22.39 -2.12 -16.74
CA LEU A 59 22.81 -3.52 -16.58
C LEU A 59 23.12 -4.21 -17.91
N LYS A 60 22.37 -3.90 -18.97
CA LYS A 60 22.39 -4.64 -20.24
C LYS A 60 22.62 -3.78 -21.48
N GLY A 61 22.71 -2.45 -21.34
CA GLY A 61 22.70 -1.52 -22.47
C GLY A 61 21.29 -1.27 -22.98
N ASP A 62 21.14 -0.82 -24.23
CA ASP A 62 19.87 -0.33 -24.76
C ASP A 62 18.69 -1.29 -24.59
N VAL A 63 17.57 -0.74 -24.13
CA VAL A 63 16.32 -1.49 -23.95
C VAL A 63 15.45 -1.28 -25.17
N SER A 64 15.08 -2.38 -25.85
CA SER A 64 14.19 -2.31 -27.00
C SER A 64 12.80 -1.78 -26.61
N LEU A 65 12.10 -1.19 -27.58
CA LEU A 65 10.72 -0.74 -27.39
C LEU A 65 9.80 -1.88 -26.88
N LEU A 66 10.02 -3.11 -27.37
CA LEU A 66 9.30 -4.29 -26.90
C LEU A 66 9.59 -4.57 -25.43
N GLY A 67 10.86 -4.46 -25.00
CA GLY A 67 11.24 -4.61 -23.59
C GLY A 67 10.54 -3.58 -22.69
N GLY A 68 10.42 -2.33 -23.14
CA GLY A 68 9.67 -1.30 -22.41
C GLY A 68 8.17 -1.59 -22.30
N LYS A 69 7.54 -2.07 -23.38
CA LYS A 69 6.13 -2.50 -23.36
C LYS A 69 5.90 -3.68 -22.41
N ILE A 70 6.81 -4.64 -22.38
CA ILE A 70 6.75 -5.78 -21.45
C ILE A 70 6.85 -5.29 -20.01
N LEU A 71 7.79 -4.39 -19.69
CA LEU A 71 7.91 -3.80 -18.35
C LEU A 71 6.63 -3.08 -17.93
N LEU A 72 6.05 -2.28 -18.82
CA LEU A 72 4.77 -1.62 -18.57
C LEU A 72 3.67 -2.63 -18.27
N GLY A 73 3.57 -3.70 -19.06
CA GLY A 73 2.61 -4.79 -18.85
C GLY A 73 2.80 -5.47 -17.49
N VAL A 74 4.05 -5.79 -17.11
CA VAL A 74 4.37 -6.42 -15.82
C VAL A 74 3.97 -5.53 -14.65
N VAL A 75 4.35 -4.24 -14.66
CA VAL A 75 3.99 -3.30 -13.60
C VAL A 75 2.47 -3.10 -13.56
N GLY A 76 1.82 -3.01 -14.71
CA GLY A 76 0.36 -2.88 -14.83
C GLY A 76 -0.37 -4.09 -14.23
N VAL A 77 0.03 -5.31 -14.57
CA VAL A 77 -0.54 -6.56 -14.01
C VAL A 77 -0.31 -6.62 -12.50
N TYR A 78 0.86 -6.22 -12.02
CA TYR A 78 1.14 -6.15 -10.58
C TYR A 78 0.21 -5.17 -9.85
N CYS A 79 0.01 -3.97 -10.40
CA CYS A 79 -0.93 -3.00 -9.84
C CYS A 79 -2.37 -3.54 -9.85
N LEU A 80 -2.77 -4.19 -10.94
CA LEU A 80 -4.10 -4.80 -11.04
C LEU A 80 -4.29 -5.89 -9.99
N TYR A 81 -3.30 -6.77 -9.82
CA TYR A 81 -3.32 -7.82 -8.82
C TYR A 81 -3.49 -7.25 -7.40
N THR A 82 -2.63 -6.32 -6.99
CA THR A 82 -2.65 -5.73 -5.64
C THR A 82 -3.90 -4.89 -5.36
N VAL A 83 -4.47 -4.25 -6.38
CA VAL A 83 -5.70 -3.45 -6.23
C VAL A 83 -6.95 -4.33 -6.23
N LEU A 84 -6.94 -5.48 -6.90
CA LEU A 84 -8.14 -6.34 -7.00
C LEU A 84 -8.18 -7.49 -5.99
N TYR A 85 -7.05 -7.86 -5.39
CA TYR A 85 -6.93 -9.08 -4.62
C TYR A 85 -6.14 -8.88 -3.32
N ILE A 86 -6.63 -9.53 -2.26
CA ILE A 86 -5.89 -9.81 -1.05
C ILE A 86 -6.08 -11.29 -0.70
N ALA A 87 -4.99 -11.96 -0.32
CA ALA A 87 -5.05 -13.39 -0.04
C ALA A 87 -5.91 -13.69 1.20
N PRO A 88 -6.59 -14.85 1.26
CA PRO A 88 -7.38 -15.24 2.44
C PRO A 88 -6.57 -15.19 3.74
N GLY A 89 -5.30 -15.62 3.71
CA GLY A 89 -4.41 -15.59 4.88
C GLY A 89 -3.99 -14.18 5.33
N ASN A 90 -4.23 -13.15 4.51
CA ASN A 90 -3.95 -11.75 4.84
C ASN A 90 -5.21 -10.95 5.21
N SER A 91 -6.35 -11.63 5.38
CA SER A 91 -7.61 -11.03 5.86
C SER A 91 -8.09 -11.79 7.08
N GLN A 92 -8.56 -11.06 8.10
CA GLN A 92 -9.08 -11.70 9.31
C GLN A 92 -10.38 -12.48 9.06
N SER A 93 -11.18 -12.06 8.09
CA SER A 93 -12.44 -12.72 7.73
C SER A 93 -12.77 -12.55 6.25
N ASN A 94 -13.79 -13.28 5.78
CA ASN A 94 -14.26 -13.16 4.39
C ASN A 94 -14.94 -11.80 4.15
N GLU A 95 -15.66 -11.27 5.14
CA GLU A 95 -16.35 -9.98 5.06
C GLU A 95 -15.36 -8.81 4.87
N ILE A 96 -14.21 -8.86 5.57
CA ILE A 96 -13.12 -7.88 5.40
C ILE A 96 -12.54 -7.98 3.99
N ARG A 97 -12.40 -9.19 3.45
CA ARG A 97 -11.88 -9.42 2.10
C ARG A 97 -12.83 -8.89 1.03
N GLU A 98 -14.13 -9.09 1.19
CA GLU A 98 -15.15 -8.58 0.26
C GLU A 98 -15.18 -7.05 0.21
N THR A 99 -14.98 -6.41 1.36
CA THR A 99 -14.96 -4.95 1.48
C THR A 99 -13.60 -4.33 1.16
N PHE A 100 -12.56 -5.12 0.91
CA PHE A 100 -11.22 -4.62 0.58
C PHE A 100 -11.22 -3.68 -0.63
N ARG A 101 -12.05 -3.98 -1.65
CA ARG A 101 -12.14 -3.16 -2.88
C ARG A 101 -12.79 -1.79 -2.68
N ALA A 102 -13.44 -1.55 -1.53
CA ALA A 102 -13.94 -0.23 -1.17
C ALA A 102 -12.81 0.73 -0.79
N LEU A 103 -11.63 0.22 -0.42
CA LEU A 103 -10.47 1.05 -0.13
C LEU A 103 -10.01 1.85 -1.36
N ASN A 104 -9.44 3.00 -1.11
CA ASN A 104 -8.75 3.80 -2.12
C ASN A 104 -7.70 2.93 -2.86
N PRO A 105 -7.66 2.91 -4.20
CA PRO A 105 -6.70 2.12 -4.98
C PRO A 105 -5.24 2.25 -4.54
N ILE A 106 -4.78 3.46 -4.14
CA ILE A 106 -3.40 3.67 -3.68
C ILE A 106 -3.16 2.99 -2.33
N LEU A 107 -4.16 3.00 -1.44
CA LEU A 107 -4.09 2.30 -0.15
C LEU A 107 -4.10 0.77 -0.34
N ARG A 108 -4.87 0.26 -1.31
CA ARG A 108 -4.84 -1.17 -1.69
C ARG A 108 -3.50 -1.58 -2.26
N LEU A 109 -2.96 -0.78 -3.17
CA LEU A 109 -1.62 -0.99 -3.74
C LEU A 109 -0.58 -1.05 -2.63
N ALA A 110 -0.54 -0.06 -1.73
CA ALA A 110 0.42 -0.05 -0.63
C ALA A 110 0.26 -1.24 0.33
N THR A 111 -0.98 -1.60 0.68
CA THR A 111 -1.28 -2.72 1.59
C THR A 111 -0.92 -4.06 0.94
N GLY A 112 -1.34 -4.29 -0.30
CA GLY A 112 -1.05 -5.50 -1.06
C GLY A 112 0.43 -5.64 -1.42
N THR A 113 1.15 -4.54 -1.63
CA THR A 113 2.61 -4.57 -1.77
C THR A 113 3.26 -5.05 -0.48
N TRP A 114 2.81 -4.58 0.69
CA TRP A 114 3.41 -4.97 1.96
C TRP A 114 3.18 -6.45 2.30
N THR A 115 2.07 -7.07 1.88
CA THR A 115 1.85 -8.51 2.09
C THR A 115 2.86 -9.38 1.34
N VAL A 116 3.49 -8.88 0.28
CA VAL A 116 4.58 -9.57 -0.42
C VAL A 116 5.83 -9.66 0.46
N PHE A 117 6.14 -8.59 1.19
CA PHE A 117 7.32 -8.49 2.07
C PHE A 117 7.05 -9.06 3.47
N ASP A 118 5.81 -8.98 3.92
CA ASP A 118 5.34 -9.52 5.19
C ASP A 118 4.12 -10.42 4.97
N ARG A 119 4.40 -11.69 4.70
CA ARG A 119 3.36 -12.71 4.47
C ARG A 119 2.42 -12.90 5.66
N GLY A 120 2.82 -12.50 6.87
CA GLY A 120 2.00 -12.59 8.08
C GLY A 120 1.16 -11.34 8.35
N LEU A 121 1.16 -10.35 7.46
CA LEU A 121 0.31 -9.16 7.60
C LEU A 121 -1.16 -9.57 7.51
N VAL A 122 -1.98 -9.17 8.48
CA VAL A 122 -3.42 -9.45 8.47
C VAL A 122 -4.18 -8.14 8.53
N VAL A 123 -5.04 -7.92 7.54
CA VAL A 123 -6.03 -6.83 7.55
C VAL A 123 -7.18 -7.23 8.47
N THR A 124 -7.43 -6.38 9.46
CA THR A 124 -8.44 -6.62 10.50
C THR A 124 -9.65 -5.69 10.37
N GLY A 125 -9.58 -4.68 9.49
CA GLY A 125 -10.67 -3.75 9.24
C GLY A 125 -10.46 -2.92 7.98
N THR A 126 -11.54 -2.63 7.27
CA THR A 126 -11.52 -1.89 5.99
C THR A 126 -12.65 -0.85 5.99
N SER A 127 -13.85 -1.22 5.55
CA SER A 127 -15.04 -0.36 5.53
C SER A 127 -15.86 -0.52 6.81
N ARG A 128 -16.43 0.57 7.30
CA ARG A 128 -17.38 0.58 8.42
C ARG A 128 -18.63 1.37 8.05
N LYS A 129 -19.75 1.04 8.67
CA LYS A 129 -20.98 1.84 8.70
C LYS A 129 -21.10 2.52 10.05
N ARG A 130 -21.90 3.59 10.12
CA ARG A 130 -22.20 4.30 11.38
C ARG A 130 -22.80 3.36 12.43
N SER A 131 -23.69 2.46 12.01
CA SER A 131 -24.31 1.45 12.87
C SER A 131 -23.32 0.43 13.43
N ASP A 132 -22.14 0.26 12.84
CA ASP A 132 -21.12 -0.67 13.37
C ASP A 132 -20.51 -0.14 14.67
N TYR A 133 -20.38 1.19 14.82
CA TYR A 133 -19.93 1.80 16.08
C TYR A 133 -20.92 1.54 17.22
N ALA A 134 -22.23 1.64 16.94
CA ALA A 134 -23.27 1.33 17.91
C ALA A 134 -23.20 -0.13 18.37
N LYS A 135 -22.99 -1.08 17.43
CA LYS A 135 -22.80 -2.51 17.78
C LYS A 135 -21.54 -2.77 18.62
N MET A 136 -20.53 -1.91 18.50
CA MET A 136 -19.31 -1.95 19.30
C MET A 136 -19.46 -1.24 20.66
N GLY A 137 -20.61 -0.62 20.95
CA GLY A 137 -20.80 0.20 22.15
C GLY A 137 -19.98 1.49 22.15
N LEU A 138 -19.57 1.97 20.96
CA LEU A 138 -18.74 3.16 20.79
C LEU A 138 -19.58 4.33 20.27
N PRO A 139 -19.24 5.58 20.65
CA PRO A 139 -19.81 6.77 20.01
C PRO A 139 -19.55 6.76 18.50
N GLU A 140 -20.50 7.25 17.73
CA GLU A 140 -20.34 7.36 16.28
C GLU A 140 -19.19 8.32 15.93
N ALA A 141 -18.16 7.79 15.25
CA ALA A 141 -17.07 8.61 14.73
C ALA A 141 -17.49 9.32 13.45
N ARG A 142 -17.91 10.59 13.53
CA ARG A 142 -18.47 11.37 12.40
C ARG A 142 -17.54 11.49 11.18
N THR A 143 -16.23 11.44 11.40
CA THR A 143 -15.19 11.68 10.38
C THR A 143 -14.27 10.47 10.18
N SER A 144 -14.77 9.26 10.49
CA SER A 144 -14.02 8.01 10.37
C SER A 144 -13.51 7.78 8.94
N MET A 145 -12.22 7.49 8.79
CA MET A 145 -11.59 7.15 7.51
C MET A 145 -12.02 5.77 6.98
N HIS A 146 -12.64 4.94 7.83
CA HIS A 146 -13.28 3.69 7.41
C HIS A 146 -14.64 3.91 6.70
N TYR A 147 -15.17 5.13 6.69
CA TYR A 147 -16.35 5.43 5.90
C TYR A 147 -15.98 5.71 4.45
N VAL A 148 -16.93 5.47 3.54
CA VAL A 148 -16.81 5.91 2.16
C VAL A 148 -16.81 7.44 2.16
N GLN A 149 -15.73 8.03 1.68
CA GLN A 149 -15.55 9.46 1.57
C GLN A 149 -16.25 9.98 0.30
N LYS A 150 -16.31 11.30 0.14
CA LYS A 150 -16.98 11.94 -1.02
C LYS A 150 -16.45 11.49 -2.38
N ASN A 151 -15.21 11.01 -2.42
CA ASN A 151 -14.56 10.49 -3.64
C ASN A 151 -14.93 9.02 -3.96
N GLY A 152 -15.84 8.41 -3.19
CA GLY A 152 -16.31 7.04 -3.40
C GLY A 152 -15.43 5.95 -2.78
N TYR A 153 -14.37 6.32 -2.06
CA TYR A 153 -13.43 5.35 -1.47
C TYR A 153 -13.37 5.44 0.05
N VAL A 154 -13.02 4.32 0.66
CA VAL A 154 -12.59 4.23 2.05
C VAL A 154 -11.10 4.55 2.15
N HIS A 155 -10.72 5.33 3.16
CA HIS A 155 -9.38 5.89 3.30
C HIS A 155 -8.59 5.31 4.47
N GLY A 156 -9.19 4.40 5.26
CA GLY A 156 -8.59 3.77 6.42
C GLY A 156 -8.59 2.24 6.31
N VAL A 157 -7.51 1.62 6.79
CA VAL A 157 -7.37 0.17 6.93
C VAL A 157 -6.74 -0.14 8.29
N ASP A 158 -7.21 -1.19 8.94
CA ASP A 158 -6.65 -1.66 10.20
C ASP A 158 -5.82 -2.91 9.95
N LEU A 159 -4.62 -2.92 10.54
CA LEU A 159 -3.67 -4.01 10.43
C LEU A 159 -3.42 -4.62 11.80
N ARG A 160 -3.37 -5.95 11.87
CA ARG A 160 -3.05 -6.68 13.09
C ARG A 160 -1.65 -6.29 13.58
N VAL A 161 -1.54 -6.03 14.88
CA VAL A 161 -0.24 -5.88 15.58
C VAL A 161 -0.04 -6.91 16.70
N LYS A 162 -1.13 -7.48 17.21
CA LYS A 162 -1.08 -8.58 18.20
C LYS A 162 -0.37 -9.81 17.63
N GLU A 163 0.39 -10.51 18.47
CA GLU A 163 1.15 -11.73 18.13
C GLU A 163 2.20 -11.53 17.02
N ARG A 164 2.59 -10.28 16.77
CA ARG A 164 3.64 -9.91 15.82
C ARG A 164 4.79 -9.27 16.57
N SER A 165 6.02 -9.53 16.11
CA SER A 165 7.21 -8.99 16.75
C SER A 165 7.24 -7.46 16.67
N PHE A 166 7.88 -6.84 17.66
CA PHE A 166 8.07 -5.39 17.69
C PHE A 166 8.71 -4.86 16.40
N VAL A 167 9.75 -5.53 15.90
CA VAL A 167 10.46 -5.16 14.67
C VAL A 167 9.53 -5.17 13.45
N ARG A 168 8.66 -6.18 13.32
CA ARG A 168 7.69 -6.24 12.22
C ARG A 168 6.67 -5.12 12.31
N ASN A 169 6.16 -4.81 13.51
CA ASN A 169 5.20 -3.73 13.69
C ASN A 169 5.83 -2.36 13.44
N LEU A 170 7.08 -2.16 13.87
CA LEU A 170 7.84 -0.95 13.56
C LEU A 170 8.10 -0.80 12.06
N ALA A 171 8.50 -1.87 11.38
CA ALA A 171 8.72 -1.87 9.94
C ALA A 171 7.43 -1.58 9.15
N THR A 172 6.31 -2.21 9.52
CA THR A 172 4.99 -1.93 8.91
C THR A 172 4.63 -0.45 9.08
N ARG A 173 4.79 0.10 10.29
CA ARG A 173 4.52 1.51 10.57
C ARG A 173 5.39 2.42 9.70
N ALA A 174 6.72 2.22 9.74
CA ALA A 174 7.67 3.03 8.99
C ALA A 174 7.42 2.97 7.48
N TYR A 175 7.11 1.78 6.94
CA TYR A 175 6.76 1.59 5.54
C TYR A 175 5.62 2.54 5.10
N PHE A 176 4.52 2.56 5.84
CA PHE A 176 3.38 3.42 5.52
C PHE A 176 3.69 4.91 5.72
N GLU A 177 4.37 5.27 6.81
CA GLU A 177 4.70 6.67 7.11
C GLU A 177 5.62 7.29 6.04
N VAL A 178 6.68 6.60 5.63
CA VAL A 178 7.61 7.11 4.61
C VAL A 178 6.95 7.22 3.23
N LEU A 179 5.95 6.38 2.95
CA LEU A 179 5.14 6.47 1.73
C LEU A 179 4.12 7.62 1.75
N GLY A 180 3.92 8.28 2.90
CA GLY A 180 3.04 9.44 3.07
C GLY A 180 1.66 9.11 3.63
N PHE A 181 1.46 7.91 4.17
CA PHE A 181 0.25 7.56 4.92
C PHE A 181 0.37 8.00 6.37
N ARG A 182 -0.77 8.20 7.03
CA ARG A 182 -0.82 8.43 8.48
C ARG A 182 -1.04 7.11 9.18
N THR A 183 -0.36 6.90 10.30
CA THR A 183 -0.55 5.71 11.12
C THR A 183 -0.88 6.07 12.56
N LEU A 184 -1.73 5.26 13.20
CA LEU A 184 -2.09 5.40 14.61
C LEU A 184 -2.32 3.99 15.18
N ARG A 185 -1.60 3.64 16.24
CA ARG A 185 -1.89 2.39 16.96
C ARG A 185 -3.02 2.63 17.94
N HIS A 186 -4.09 1.85 17.83
CA HIS A 186 -5.14 1.79 18.83
C HIS A 186 -4.89 0.59 19.73
N VAL A 187 -5.00 0.80 21.05
CA VAL A 187 -4.82 -0.25 22.08
C VAL A 187 -6.11 -0.44 22.91
N GLY A 188 -7.19 0.29 22.58
CA GLY A 188 -8.46 0.26 23.30
C GLY A 188 -9.32 -0.97 22.96
N THR A 189 -10.41 -0.78 22.20
CA THR A 189 -11.37 -1.85 21.85
C THR A 189 -10.74 -3.04 21.12
N ALA A 190 -9.67 -2.79 20.36
CA ALA A 190 -8.83 -3.82 19.76
C ALA A 190 -7.42 -3.27 19.53
N ASP A 191 -6.39 -4.10 19.71
CA ASP A 191 -4.99 -3.73 19.41
C ASP A 191 -4.69 -3.89 17.91
N HIS A 192 -4.61 -2.76 17.20
CA HIS A 192 -4.35 -2.71 15.76
C HIS A 192 -3.62 -1.42 15.37
N LEU A 193 -2.95 -1.46 14.22
CA LEU A 193 -2.39 -0.29 13.56
C LEU A 193 -3.41 0.21 12.54
N HIS A 194 -4.02 1.36 12.82
CA HIS A 194 -4.81 2.08 11.84
C HIS A 194 -3.87 2.80 10.86
N VAL A 195 -4.07 2.60 9.57
CA VAL A 195 -3.36 3.28 8.49
C VAL A 195 -4.38 4.03 7.65
N SER A 196 -4.11 5.31 7.38
CA SER A 196 -5.00 6.12 6.55
C SER A 196 -4.25 6.89 5.45
N LEU A 197 -4.86 6.93 4.27
CA LEU A 197 -4.49 7.84 3.20
C LEU A 197 -5.23 9.16 3.42
N PRO A 198 -4.54 10.30 3.62
CA PRO A 198 -5.20 11.60 3.75
C PRO A 198 -6.12 11.92 2.55
N LEU A 199 -7.08 12.80 2.78
CA LEU A 199 -7.86 13.38 1.69
C LEU A 199 -7.10 14.60 1.10
N PRO A 200 -7.15 14.80 -0.24
CA PRO A 200 -6.55 15.97 -0.91
C PRO A 200 -7.31 17.28 -0.67
#